data_AF-A0A1J1HNW4-F1
#
_entry.id   AF-A0A1J1HNW4-F1
#
_cell.length_a   1.000
_cell.length_b   1.000
_cell.length_c   1.000
_cell.angle_alpha   90.00
_cell.angle_beta   90.00
_cell.angle_gamma   90.00
#
_symmetry.space_group_name_H-M   'P 1'
#
loop_
_entity.id
_entity.type
_entity.pdbx_description
1 polymer ?
#
loop_
_entity_poly.entity_id
_entity_poly.type
_entity_poly.pdbx_seq_one_letter_code
_entity_poly.pdbx_strand_id
1 'polypeptide(L)'
;MFRAKSNEQASKFCQEGSEMLKEGNFYEALKAINKSLCLAEPGSLVMCESFAVRSEIYFEMREYQNCLTNIEAAKEHGFEKDNKGLNDREMECKKLMDENKESDLWAFFKLSYPANEKLPFIIKSLEMKEDEKFGKHIITNEDLMAGDVIAIEESCLNFFSPKTLFTKCFNCLKSNLLDLIPSSASVMFCSKECFKFAYKKFNCRNELIRDSLSGNEIKQKMLRIMSESLAIAGSYNELQKLVESSKGKTIFDFDLRGKTDKELKEIILVTLCSLMPKTDCGVEGYLTSTMSLPDGPRRNFFVSFITRLILIYMRNGTKLPGKGTNLPEGGLLLPFVALVNHSCDPNIYVTFVDNKCVFTVIRRIIAGEQIFVNYRSTFKINLN
;
A
#
# COMPACT_ATOMS: atom_id res chain seq x y z
N MET A 1 -11.46 -6.97 14.23
CA MET A 1 -11.45 -7.62 15.56
C MET A 1 -9.99 -7.73 16.00
N PHE A 2 -9.60 -7.08 17.10
CA PHE A 2 -8.26 -7.20 17.66
C PHE A 2 -8.02 -8.66 18.06
N ARG A 3 -6.91 -9.25 17.62
CA ARG A 3 -6.51 -10.61 17.99
C ARG A 3 -5.36 -10.52 18.98
N ALA A 4 -5.62 -10.91 20.22
CA ALA A 4 -4.55 -11.14 21.19
C ALA A 4 -3.59 -12.19 20.62
N LYS A 5 -2.31 -12.05 20.96
CA LYS A 5 -1.31 -13.08 20.66
C LYS A 5 -1.71 -14.38 21.36
N SER A 6 -1.46 -15.51 20.71
CA SER A 6 -1.82 -16.84 21.18
C SER A 6 -0.91 -17.86 20.51
N ASN A 7 -0.03 -18.49 21.30
CA ASN A 7 0.84 -19.55 20.78
C ASN A 7 0.04 -20.74 20.27
N GLU A 8 -1.10 -21.07 20.88
CA GLU A 8 -1.99 -22.13 20.40
C GLU A 8 -2.50 -21.85 18.98
N GLN A 9 -2.99 -20.63 18.72
CA GLN A 9 -3.44 -20.24 17.37
C GLN A 9 -2.26 -20.14 16.41
N ALA A 10 -1.12 -19.63 16.87
CA ALA A 10 0.09 -19.57 16.06
C ALA A 10 0.53 -20.97 15.63
N SER A 11 0.52 -21.96 16.52
CA SER A 11 0.92 -23.34 16.20
C SER A 11 0.02 -23.96 15.14
N LYS A 12 -1.30 -23.73 15.22
CA LYS A 12 -2.25 -24.17 14.18
C LYS A 12 -1.88 -23.62 12.80
N PHE A 13 -1.63 -22.31 12.70
CA PHE A 13 -1.24 -21.70 11.43
C PHE A 13 0.17 -22.11 10.96
N CYS A 14 1.09 -22.40 11.87
CA CYS A 14 2.41 -22.92 11.53
C CYS A 14 2.29 -24.32 10.89
N GLN A 15 1.44 -25.18 11.47
CA GLN A 15 1.13 -26.49 10.92
C GLN A 15 0.45 -26.38 9.54
N GLU A 16 -0.58 -25.55 9.41
CA GLU A 16 -1.26 -25.30 8.13
C GLU A 16 -0.26 -24.84 7.04
N GLY A 17 0.63 -23.91 7.38
CA GLY A 17 1.66 -23.44 6.44
C GLY A 17 2.67 -24.52 6.04
N SER A 18 3.01 -25.41 6.97
CA SER A 18 3.89 -26.56 6.71
C SER A 18 3.23 -27.61 5.81
N GLU A 19 1.92 -27.82 5.95
CA GLU A 19 1.14 -28.70 5.07
C GLU A 19 1.05 -28.11 3.65
N MET A 20 0.73 -26.81 3.52
CA MET A 20 0.68 -26.12 2.23
C MET A 20 2.03 -26.08 1.50
N LEU A 21 3.14 -26.01 2.24
CA LEU A 21 4.49 -26.13 1.68
C LEU A 21 4.69 -27.51 1.02
N LYS A 22 4.28 -28.60 1.69
CA LYS A 22 4.38 -29.96 1.13
C LYS A 22 3.56 -30.12 -0.16
N GLU A 23 2.48 -29.38 -0.29
CA GLU A 23 1.63 -29.33 -1.50
C GLU A 23 2.20 -28.43 -2.62
N GLY A 24 3.31 -27.71 -2.37
CA GLY A 24 3.89 -26.76 -3.32
C GLY A 24 3.11 -25.44 -3.43
N ASN A 25 2.16 -25.18 -2.53
CA ASN A 25 1.35 -23.94 -2.54
C ASN A 25 2.04 -22.82 -1.75
N PHE A 26 3.14 -22.30 -2.31
CA PHE A 26 4.02 -21.35 -1.62
C PHE A 26 3.31 -20.06 -1.14
N TYR A 27 2.38 -19.51 -1.92
CA TYR A 27 1.68 -18.27 -1.55
C TYR A 27 0.78 -18.45 -0.33
N GLU A 28 -0.04 -19.50 -0.30
CA GLU A 28 -0.90 -19.75 0.86
C GLU A 28 -0.08 -20.23 2.07
N ALA A 29 1.02 -20.98 1.85
CA ALA A 29 1.97 -21.33 2.90
C ALA A 29 2.56 -20.08 3.58
N LEU A 30 3.15 -19.14 2.82
CA LEU A 30 3.71 -17.89 3.36
C LEU A 30 2.65 -17.07 4.12
N LYS A 31 1.42 -17.01 3.60
CA LYS A 31 0.31 -16.31 4.25
C LYS A 31 -0.11 -16.98 5.56
N ALA A 32 -0.12 -18.31 5.64
CA ALA A 32 -0.37 -19.05 6.87
C ALA A 32 0.75 -18.83 7.88
N ILE A 33 2.01 -18.91 7.46
CA ILE A 33 3.16 -18.66 8.33
C ILE A 33 3.19 -17.21 8.84
N ASN A 34 2.85 -16.21 8.01
CA ASN A 34 2.71 -14.82 8.48
C ASN A 34 1.60 -14.65 9.52
N LYS A 35 0.47 -15.36 9.40
CA LYS A 35 -0.55 -15.39 10.46
C LYS A 35 0.03 -15.95 11.75
N SER A 36 0.78 -17.04 11.66
CA SER A 36 1.45 -17.65 12.81
C SER A 36 2.39 -16.67 13.50
N LEU A 37 3.36 -16.11 12.76
CA LEU A 37 4.32 -15.12 13.26
C LEU A 37 3.65 -13.89 13.88
N CYS A 38 2.55 -13.41 13.29
CA CYS A 38 1.81 -12.26 13.80
C CYS A 38 1.16 -12.55 15.16
N LEU A 39 0.64 -13.77 15.34
CA LEU A 39 -0.06 -14.21 16.56
C LEU A 39 0.86 -14.80 17.63
N ALA A 40 2.07 -15.23 17.27
CA ALA A 40 3.03 -15.79 18.21
C ALA A 40 3.44 -14.77 19.28
N GLU A 41 3.60 -15.25 20.51
CA GLU A 41 4.21 -14.46 21.58
C GLU A 41 5.70 -14.26 21.29
N PRO A 42 6.27 -13.07 21.59
CA PRO A 42 7.68 -12.80 21.35
C PRO A 42 8.59 -13.84 22.05
N GLY A 43 9.52 -14.43 21.31
CA GLY A 43 10.47 -15.42 21.83
C GLY A 43 9.88 -16.82 22.10
N SER A 44 8.64 -17.09 21.68
CA SER A 44 8.05 -18.42 21.79
C SER A 44 8.68 -19.42 20.82
N LEU A 45 8.64 -20.71 21.16
CA LEU A 45 9.13 -21.78 20.28
C LEU A 45 8.42 -21.77 18.92
N VAL A 46 7.11 -21.57 18.90
CA VAL A 46 6.32 -21.49 17.66
C VAL A 46 6.77 -20.34 16.74
N MET A 47 7.25 -19.23 17.30
CA MET A 47 7.81 -18.13 16.50
C MET A 47 9.08 -18.59 15.77
N CYS A 48 9.94 -19.34 16.47
CA CYS A 48 11.15 -19.92 15.91
C CYS A 48 10.80 -20.91 14.79
N GLU A 49 9.91 -21.85 15.07
CA GLU A 49 9.42 -22.85 14.11
C GLU A 49 8.83 -22.19 12.86
N SER A 50 8.04 -21.14 13.05
CA SER A 50 7.44 -20.40 11.94
C SER A 50 8.50 -19.73 11.06
N PHE A 51 9.53 -19.11 11.63
CA PHE A 51 10.64 -18.57 10.86
C PHE A 51 11.42 -19.67 10.12
N ALA A 52 11.65 -20.83 10.76
CA ALA A 52 12.30 -21.98 10.14
C ALA A 52 11.50 -22.49 8.93
N VAL A 53 10.18 -22.67 9.06
CA VAL A 53 9.31 -23.06 7.94
C VAL A 53 9.30 -21.99 6.85
N ARG A 54 9.23 -20.69 7.22
CA ARG A 54 9.28 -19.61 6.22
C ARG A 54 10.58 -19.60 5.42
N SER A 55 11.71 -19.87 6.07
CA SER A 55 12.99 -19.99 5.37
C SER A 55 13.01 -21.15 4.37
N GLU A 56 12.31 -22.25 4.65
CA GLU A 56 12.16 -23.36 3.71
C GLU A 56 11.38 -22.95 2.48
N ILE A 57 10.26 -22.25 2.68
CA ILE A 57 9.45 -21.75 1.56
C ILE A 57 10.29 -20.84 0.65
N TYR A 58 11.06 -19.91 1.23
CA TYR A 58 11.93 -19.04 0.43
C TYR A 58 13.07 -19.77 -0.27
N PHE A 59 13.61 -20.83 0.33
CA PHE A 59 14.61 -21.68 -0.31
C PHE A 59 14.05 -22.33 -1.58
N GLU A 60 12.87 -22.94 -1.50
CA GLU A 60 12.18 -23.57 -2.64
C GLU A 60 11.81 -22.55 -3.73
N MET A 61 11.45 -21.32 -3.33
CA MET A 61 11.20 -20.21 -4.25
C MET A 61 12.48 -19.59 -4.86
N ARG A 62 13.67 -20.03 -4.43
CA ARG A 62 14.98 -19.47 -4.81
C ARG A 62 15.21 -18.03 -4.35
N GLU A 63 14.46 -17.58 -3.36
CA GLU A 63 14.62 -16.28 -2.69
C GLU A 63 15.64 -16.41 -1.55
N TYR A 64 16.90 -16.66 -1.92
CA TYR A 64 17.94 -17.08 -0.97
C TYR A 64 18.25 -16.01 0.10
N GLN A 65 18.18 -14.72 -0.24
CA GLN A 65 18.38 -13.64 0.73
C GLN A 65 17.25 -13.60 1.78
N ASN A 66 15.99 -13.80 1.37
CA ASN A 66 14.87 -13.93 2.31
C ASN A 66 14.99 -15.20 3.15
N CYS A 67 15.46 -16.31 2.56
CA CYS A 67 15.75 -17.54 3.29
C CYS A 67 16.76 -17.29 4.42
N LEU A 68 17.92 -16.69 4.11
CA LEU A 68 18.98 -16.40 5.09
C LEU A 68 18.48 -15.49 6.23
N THR A 69 17.74 -14.44 5.89
CA THR A 69 17.15 -13.50 6.87
C THR A 69 16.20 -14.23 7.83
N ASN A 70 15.46 -15.22 7.34
CA ASN A 70 14.54 -16.02 8.16
C ASN A 70 15.26 -17.09 9.00
N ILE A 71 16.37 -17.64 8.52
CA ILE A 71 17.24 -18.52 9.32
C ILE A 71 17.82 -17.75 10.50
N GLU A 72 18.32 -16.53 10.28
CA GLU A 72 18.84 -15.66 11.34
C GLU A 72 17.73 -15.35 12.36
N ALA A 73 16.54 -14.95 11.90
CA ALA A 73 15.41 -14.69 12.78
C ALA A 73 15.01 -15.93 13.61
N ALA A 74 15.05 -17.13 13.04
CA ALA A 74 14.77 -18.38 13.75
C ALA A 74 15.80 -18.66 14.87
N LYS A 75 17.09 -18.43 14.58
CA LYS A 75 18.20 -18.61 15.54
C LYS A 75 18.16 -17.57 16.67
N GLU A 76 17.83 -16.32 16.37
CA GLU A 76 17.72 -15.24 17.37
C GLU A 76 16.63 -15.51 18.41
N HIS A 77 15.56 -16.22 18.06
CA HIS A 77 14.37 -16.37 18.91
C HIS A 77 14.34 -17.65 19.74
N GLY A 78 15.29 -18.59 19.57
CA GLY A 78 15.36 -19.77 20.45
C GLY A 78 15.72 -21.10 19.79
N PHE A 79 15.96 -21.18 18.47
CA PHE A 79 16.59 -22.38 17.92
C PHE A 79 18.06 -22.47 18.36
N GLU A 80 18.50 -23.67 18.74
CA GLU A 80 19.93 -23.93 18.99
C GLU A 80 20.75 -23.58 17.75
N LYS A 81 21.90 -22.92 17.96
CA LYS A 81 22.82 -22.52 16.87
C LYS A 81 23.27 -23.72 16.01
N ASP A 82 23.22 -24.92 16.58
CA ASP A 82 23.65 -26.17 15.95
C ASP A 82 22.49 -26.97 15.29
N ASN A 83 21.34 -26.33 15.01
CA ASN A 83 20.29 -26.97 14.23
C ASN A 83 20.81 -27.31 12.82
N LYS A 84 21.08 -28.60 12.61
CA LYS A 84 21.67 -29.13 11.36
C LYS A 84 20.87 -28.73 10.12
N GLY A 85 19.54 -28.83 10.16
CA GLY A 85 18.68 -28.50 9.01
C GLY A 85 18.77 -27.03 8.59
N LEU A 86 18.80 -26.10 9.57
CA LEU A 86 18.99 -24.68 9.28
C LEU A 86 20.41 -24.38 8.79
N ASN A 87 21.43 -25.02 9.37
CA ASN A 87 22.83 -24.79 9.00
C ASN A 87 23.14 -25.32 7.59
N ASP A 88 22.62 -26.49 7.23
CA ASP A 88 22.76 -27.06 5.89
C ASP A 88 22.08 -26.15 4.84
N ARG A 89 20.86 -25.67 5.13
CA ARG A 89 20.13 -24.73 4.27
C ARG A 89 20.86 -23.38 4.12
N GLU A 90 21.42 -22.85 5.21
CA GLU A 90 22.18 -21.61 5.20
C GLU A 90 23.43 -21.71 4.30
N MET A 91 24.15 -22.83 4.38
CA MET A 91 25.32 -23.11 3.55
C MET A 91 24.96 -23.17 2.07
N GLU A 92 23.88 -23.89 1.75
CA GLU A 92 23.44 -24.03 0.35
C GLU A 92 22.91 -22.70 -0.22
N CYS A 93 22.16 -21.90 0.56
CA CYS A 93 21.77 -20.54 0.16
C CYS A 93 22.98 -19.69 -0.23
N LYS A 94 24.02 -19.66 0.63
CA LYS A 94 25.23 -18.87 0.38
C LYS A 94 25.93 -19.28 -0.92
N LYS A 95 25.97 -20.58 -1.20
CA LYS A 95 26.54 -21.12 -2.44
C LYS A 95 25.73 -20.73 -3.68
N LEU A 96 24.40 -20.82 -3.62
CA LEU A 96 23.51 -20.56 -4.76
C LEU A 96 23.30 -19.06 -5.04
N MET A 97 23.52 -18.18 -4.05
CA MET A 97 23.44 -16.73 -4.23
C MET A 97 24.49 -16.18 -5.20
N ASP A 98 25.68 -16.77 -5.24
CA ASP A 98 26.75 -16.35 -6.16
C ASP A 98 26.41 -16.65 -7.63
N GLU A 99 25.46 -17.56 -7.88
CA GLU A 99 25.06 -18.03 -9.20
C GLU A 99 23.79 -17.35 -9.72
N ASN A 100 22.97 -16.77 -8.83
CA ASN A 100 21.65 -16.23 -9.16
C ASN A 100 21.58 -14.71 -8.93
N LYS A 101 21.39 -13.93 -10.00
CA LYS A 101 21.03 -12.51 -9.86
C LYS A 101 19.56 -12.40 -9.50
N GLU A 102 19.26 -11.83 -8.34
CA GLU A 102 17.91 -11.44 -7.92
C GLU A 102 17.19 -10.70 -9.06
N SER A 103 15.98 -11.14 -9.41
CA SER A 103 15.19 -10.45 -10.42
C SER A 103 14.43 -9.31 -9.74
N ASP A 104 14.82 -8.05 -10.02
CA ASP A 104 14.03 -6.91 -9.58
C ASP A 104 12.70 -6.88 -10.35
N LEU A 105 11.59 -7.18 -9.67
CA LEU A 105 10.24 -7.08 -10.23
C LEU A 105 9.95 -5.69 -10.82
N TRP A 106 10.57 -4.63 -10.30
CA TRP A 106 10.44 -3.28 -10.83
C TRP A 106 11.24 -3.02 -12.09
N ALA A 107 12.21 -3.88 -12.43
CA ALA A 107 12.92 -3.78 -13.70
C ALA A 107 11.97 -3.96 -14.91
N PHE A 108 10.83 -4.65 -14.71
CA PHE A 108 9.78 -4.77 -15.71
C PHE A 108 8.93 -3.50 -15.84
N PHE A 109 8.55 -2.87 -14.72
CA PHE A 109 7.66 -1.70 -14.71
C PHE A 109 8.45 -0.40 -14.90
N LYS A 110 8.76 -0.08 -16.16
CA LYS A 110 9.35 1.19 -16.59
C LYS A 110 8.45 1.90 -17.59
N LEU A 111 8.52 3.22 -17.65
CA LEU A 111 7.81 3.99 -18.67
C LEU A 111 8.30 3.59 -20.07
N SER A 112 7.38 3.36 -21.01
CA SER A 112 7.71 3.02 -22.41
C SER A 112 8.36 4.17 -23.17
N TYR A 113 8.08 5.41 -22.76
CA TYR A 113 8.55 6.64 -23.38
C TYR A 113 9.31 7.50 -22.37
N PRO A 114 10.08 8.52 -22.82
CA PRO A 114 10.75 9.45 -21.92
C PRO A 114 9.78 10.08 -20.92
N ALA A 115 10.21 10.13 -19.65
CA ALA A 115 9.42 10.69 -18.57
C ALA A 115 9.18 12.19 -18.77
N ASN A 116 8.05 12.68 -18.27
CA ASN A 116 7.79 14.12 -18.17
C ASN A 116 8.83 14.75 -17.22
N GLU A 117 9.41 15.88 -17.63
CA GLU A 117 10.46 16.53 -16.86
C GLU A 117 10.00 16.88 -15.44
N LYS A 118 8.81 17.47 -15.30
CA LYS A 118 8.27 17.91 -14.00
C LYS A 118 7.62 16.77 -13.23
N LEU A 119 7.06 15.80 -13.93
CA LEU A 119 6.33 14.66 -13.36
C LEU A 119 7.00 13.33 -13.79
N PRO A 120 8.12 12.93 -13.17
CA PRO A 120 8.91 11.78 -13.63
C PRO A 120 8.17 10.42 -13.61
N PHE A 121 7.00 10.37 -12.99
CA PHE A 121 6.17 9.17 -12.90
C PHE A 121 5.20 9.00 -14.07
N ILE A 122 5.13 9.95 -15.01
CA ILE A 122 4.34 9.86 -16.26
C ILE A 122 5.23 10.10 -17.48
N ILE A 123 4.79 9.68 -18.65
CA ILE A 123 5.48 10.01 -19.92
C ILE A 123 5.29 11.49 -20.30
N LYS A 124 6.27 12.05 -21.03
CA LYS A 124 6.31 13.47 -21.39
C LYS A 124 5.14 13.95 -22.27
N SER A 125 4.51 13.04 -23.00
CA SER A 125 3.43 13.34 -23.94
C SER A 125 2.06 13.50 -23.26
N LEU A 126 1.92 13.15 -21.98
CA LEU A 126 0.68 13.36 -21.26
C LEU A 126 0.53 14.82 -20.84
N GLU A 127 -0.65 15.37 -21.10
CA GLU A 127 -1.00 16.76 -20.81
C GLU A 127 -2.39 16.81 -20.15
N MET A 128 -2.55 17.64 -19.12
CA MET A 128 -3.84 17.92 -18.53
C MET A 128 -4.51 19.08 -19.28
N LYS A 129 -5.74 18.86 -19.72
CA LYS A 129 -6.62 19.87 -20.31
C LYS A 129 -7.87 20.05 -19.46
N GLU A 130 -8.58 21.15 -19.69
CA GLU A 130 -9.86 21.44 -19.03
C GLU A 130 -10.84 22.02 -20.06
N ASP A 131 -12.02 21.42 -20.17
CA ASP A 131 -13.11 21.90 -21.03
C ASP A 131 -14.48 21.68 -20.37
N GLU A 132 -15.55 22.25 -20.96
CA GLU A 132 -16.91 22.16 -20.42
C GLU A 132 -17.48 20.73 -20.42
N LYS A 133 -17.01 19.85 -21.32
CA LYS A 133 -17.57 18.52 -21.54
C LYS A 133 -17.01 17.50 -20.55
N PHE A 134 -15.71 17.52 -20.34
CA PHE A 134 -14.97 16.54 -19.55
C PHE A 134 -14.43 17.11 -18.25
N GLY A 135 -14.54 18.44 -18.04
CA GLY A 135 -13.79 19.10 -16.98
C GLY A 135 -12.30 18.88 -17.17
N LYS A 136 -11.57 18.68 -16.07
CA LYS A 136 -10.16 18.28 -16.10
C LYS A 136 -10.02 16.86 -16.65
N HIS A 137 -9.15 16.70 -17.64
CA HIS A 137 -8.91 15.42 -18.29
C HIS A 137 -7.47 15.34 -18.81
N ILE A 138 -7.00 14.12 -19.06
CA ILE A 138 -5.63 13.87 -19.53
C ILE A 138 -5.66 13.41 -20.98
N ILE A 139 -4.88 14.07 -21.84
CA ILE A 139 -4.66 13.65 -23.23
C ILE A 139 -3.22 13.17 -23.45
N THR A 140 -2.96 12.52 -24.58
CA THR A 140 -1.60 12.29 -25.09
C THR A 140 -1.34 13.17 -26.32
N ASN A 141 -0.11 13.64 -26.48
CA ASN A 141 0.36 14.37 -27.68
C ASN A 141 1.17 13.49 -28.65
N GLU A 142 1.29 12.19 -28.36
CA GLU A 142 1.89 11.20 -29.27
C GLU A 142 1.01 9.95 -29.36
N ASP A 143 1.14 9.21 -30.47
CA ASP A 143 0.46 7.93 -30.63
C ASP A 143 1.00 6.91 -29.63
N LEU A 144 0.11 6.22 -28.92
CA LEU A 144 0.44 5.20 -27.94
C LEU A 144 -0.06 3.83 -28.40
N MET A 145 0.72 2.79 -28.16
CA MET A 145 0.44 1.42 -28.60
C MET A 145 0.03 0.53 -27.44
N ALA A 146 -0.76 -0.51 -27.73
CA ALA A 146 -1.13 -1.49 -26.71
C ALA A 146 0.12 -2.13 -26.08
N GLY A 147 0.13 -2.21 -24.75
CA GLY A 147 1.28 -2.65 -23.96
C GLY A 147 2.12 -1.51 -23.37
N ASP A 148 1.95 -0.27 -23.83
CA ASP A 148 2.75 0.84 -23.34
C ASP A 148 2.45 1.19 -21.88
N VAL A 149 3.51 1.34 -21.07
CA VAL A 149 3.43 1.83 -19.70
C VAL A 149 3.62 3.34 -19.69
N ILE A 150 2.58 4.08 -19.32
CA ILE A 150 2.52 5.54 -19.51
C ILE A 150 2.52 6.33 -18.20
N ALA A 151 2.24 5.68 -17.07
CA ALA A 151 2.33 6.25 -15.73
C ALA A 151 2.56 5.17 -14.66
N ILE A 152 3.32 5.51 -13.63
CA ILE A 152 3.61 4.67 -12.45
C ILE A 152 3.45 5.53 -11.19
N GLU A 153 2.23 5.69 -10.70
CA GLU A 153 1.92 6.58 -9.58
C GLU A 153 2.01 5.85 -8.23
N GLU A 154 2.63 6.47 -7.22
CA GLU A 154 2.71 5.96 -5.85
C GLU A 154 1.82 6.77 -4.90
N SER A 155 1.10 6.10 -4.00
CA SER A 155 0.20 6.76 -3.04
C SER A 155 0.89 7.10 -1.72
N CYS A 156 0.57 8.29 -1.17
CA CYS A 156 0.92 8.66 0.20
C CYS A 156 -0.17 8.36 1.24
N LEU A 157 -1.42 8.17 0.81
CA LEU A 157 -2.56 7.86 1.68
C LEU A 157 -3.09 6.47 1.35
N ASN A 158 -2.57 5.51 2.11
CA ASN A 158 -2.81 4.09 1.96
C ASN A 158 -3.84 3.60 2.99
N PHE A 159 -4.96 3.06 2.51
CA PHE A 159 -6.05 2.57 3.33
C PHE A 159 -5.99 1.05 3.44
N PHE A 160 -5.60 0.61 4.62
CA PHE A 160 -5.44 -0.79 4.96
C PHE A 160 -6.78 -1.52 5.08
N SER A 161 -6.84 -2.77 4.65
CA SER A 161 -7.96 -3.69 4.89
C SER A 161 -7.57 -4.72 5.94
N PRO A 162 -8.45 -5.05 6.92
CA PRO A 162 -8.18 -6.13 7.88
C PRO A 162 -7.85 -7.48 7.22
N LYS A 163 -8.29 -7.71 5.98
CA LYS A 163 -8.00 -8.91 5.21
C LYS A 163 -6.54 -9.02 4.77
N THR A 164 -5.83 -7.90 4.66
CA THR A 164 -4.42 -7.84 4.24
C THR A 164 -3.43 -7.82 5.39
N LEU A 165 -3.88 -8.03 6.62
CA LEU A 165 -3.05 -7.96 7.83
C LEU A 165 -1.78 -8.79 7.80
N PHE A 166 -1.84 -9.92 7.09
CA PHE A 166 -0.76 -10.90 7.01
C PHE A 166 -0.08 -10.91 5.64
N THR A 167 -0.54 -10.07 4.70
CA THR A 167 -0.07 -10.05 3.32
C THR A 167 0.48 -8.72 2.86
N LYS A 168 0.26 -7.65 3.64
CA LYS A 168 0.71 -6.30 3.32
C LYS A 168 1.24 -5.61 4.57
N CYS A 169 2.27 -4.80 4.40
CA CYS A 169 2.80 -3.94 5.44
C CYS A 169 1.74 -2.94 5.90
N PHE A 170 1.52 -2.83 7.21
CA PHE A 170 0.57 -1.89 7.79
C PHE A 170 0.89 -0.41 7.46
N ASN A 171 2.18 -0.06 7.38
CA ASN A 171 2.63 1.29 7.04
C ASN A 171 2.52 1.63 5.53
N CYS A 172 3.04 0.81 4.63
CA CYS A 172 3.16 1.20 3.21
C CYS A 172 2.31 0.36 2.25
N LEU A 173 1.59 -0.67 2.71
CA LEU A 173 0.87 -1.65 1.87
C LEU A 173 1.74 -2.42 0.86
N LYS A 174 3.07 -2.41 0.99
CA LYS A 174 3.92 -3.34 0.23
C LYS A 174 3.76 -4.76 0.75
N SER A 175 3.70 -5.74 -0.15
CA SER A 175 3.67 -7.16 0.19
C SER A 175 5.04 -7.71 0.59
N ASN A 176 6.11 -7.17 -0.01
CA ASN A 176 7.49 -7.58 0.24
C ASN A 176 7.72 -9.09 0.09
N LEU A 177 7.13 -9.70 -0.96
CA LEU A 177 7.11 -11.16 -1.15
C LEU A 177 6.58 -11.94 0.06
N LEU A 178 5.73 -11.31 0.88
CA LEU A 178 5.23 -11.80 2.17
C LEU A 178 6.32 -11.95 3.25
N ASP A 179 7.52 -11.39 3.06
CA ASP A 179 8.54 -11.31 4.10
C ASP A 179 8.25 -10.13 5.03
N LEU A 180 7.23 -10.31 5.86
CA LEU A 180 6.76 -9.29 6.78
C LEU A 180 7.23 -9.61 8.21
N ILE A 181 7.65 -8.57 8.91
CA ILE A 181 8.12 -8.60 10.29
C ILE A 181 6.90 -8.42 11.21
N PRO A 182 6.60 -9.38 12.11
CA PRO A 182 5.50 -9.25 13.06
C PRO A 182 5.79 -8.18 14.13
N SER A 183 4.73 -7.60 14.69
CA SER A 183 4.83 -6.67 15.82
C SER A 183 4.04 -7.14 17.04
N SER A 184 4.24 -6.46 18.18
CA SER A 184 3.47 -6.69 19.40
C SER A 184 1.98 -6.33 19.26
N ALA A 185 1.61 -5.44 18.33
CA ALA A 185 0.25 -4.98 18.11
C ALA A 185 -0.57 -5.84 17.13
N SER A 186 -0.10 -7.06 16.82
CA SER A 186 -0.74 -7.99 15.87
C SER A 186 -0.94 -7.38 14.48
N VAL A 187 0.02 -6.55 14.03
CA VAL A 187 0.20 -6.08 12.64
C VAL A 187 1.60 -6.45 12.15
N MET A 188 1.83 -6.39 10.84
CA MET A 188 3.12 -6.71 10.24
C MET A 188 3.68 -5.57 9.37
N PHE A 189 5.00 -5.55 9.19
CA PHE A 189 5.73 -4.50 8.47
C PHE A 189 6.74 -5.08 7.50
N CYS A 190 6.99 -4.43 6.36
CA CYS A 190 8.01 -4.90 5.42
C CYS A 190 9.45 -4.55 5.84
N SER A 191 9.63 -3.65 6.83
CA SER A 191 10.97 -3.25 7.28
C SER A 191 10.94 -2.63 8.68
N LYS A 192 12.12 -2.58 9.33
CA LYS A 192 12.31 -1.91 10.63
C LYS A 192 12.00 -0.41 10.55
N GLU A 193 12.25 0.22 9.42
CA GLU A 193 11.93 1.62 9.14
C GLU A 193 10.42 1.81 9.07
N CYS A 194 9.70 0.95 8.34
CA CYS A 194 8.24 0.99 8.28
C CYS A 194 7.60 0.80 9.67
N PHE A 195 8.17 -0.08 10.49
CA PHE A 195 7.78 -0.23 11.90
C PHE A 195 7.98 1.08 12.67
N LYS A 196 9.21 1.64 12.67
CA LYS A 196 9.54 2.89 13.38
C LYS A 196 8.66 4.05 12.93
N PHE A 197 8.44 4.20 11.62
CA PHE A 197 7.60 5.25 11.06
C PHE A 197 6.15 5.10 11.51
N ALA A 198 5.55 3.91 11.42
CA ALA A 198 4.19 3.69 11.90
C ALA A 198 4.07 3.98 13.40
N TYR A 199 5.01 3.49 14.21
CA TYR A 199 4.97 3.68 15.66
C TYR A 199 5.04 5.17 16.04
N LYS A 200 5.87 5.96 15.32
CA LYS A 200 5.94 7.41 15.46
C LYS A 200 4.63 8.10 15.01
N LYS A 201 4.08 7.72 13.85
CA LYS A 201 2.82 8.29 13.30
C LYS A 201 1.62 8.10 14.22
N PHE A 202 1.55 6.95 14.88
CA PHE A 202 0.47 6.59 15.80
C PHE A 202 0.83 6.87 17.28
N ASN A 203 1.87 7.68 17.54
CA ASN A 203 2.29 8.16 18.87
C ASN A 203 2.41 7.06 19.93
N CYS A 204 3.03 5.92 19.61
CA CYS A 204 3.24 4.79 20.52
C CYS A 204 1.96 4.20 21.17
N ARG A 205 0.75 4.60 20.74
CA ARG A 205 -0.48 4.04 21.28
C ARG A 205 -0.80 2.79 20.47
N ASN A 206 -0.42 1.63 21.02
CA ASN A 206 -0.97 0.34 20.61
C ASN A 206 -2.50 0.39 20.49
N GLU A 207 -3.16 1.31 21.21
CA GLU A 207 -4.59 1.59 21.14
C GLU A 207 -5.06 2.15 19.80
N LEU A 208 -4.28 2.98 19.08
CA LEU A 208 -4.68 3.50 17.77
C LEU A 208 -4.52 2.46 16.66
N ILE A 209 -3.48 1.63 16.75
CA ILE A 209 -3.31 0.46 15.89
C ILE A 209 -4.42 -0.56 16.22
N ARG A 210 -4.68 -0.82 17.50
CA ARG A 210 -5.78 -1.67 17.99
C ARG A 210 -7.15 -1.15 17.55
N ASP A 211 -7.40 0.15 17.63
CA ASP A 211 -8.64 0.80 17.18
C ASP A 211 -8.81 0.74 15.67
N SER A 212 -7.69 0.87 14.94
CA SER A 212 -7.64 0.63 13.50
C SER A 212 -7.90 -0.84 13.13
N LEU A 213 -7.83 -1.77 14.07
CA LEU A 213 -8.12 -3.20 13.85
C LEU A 213 -9.41 -3.66 14.51
N SER A 214 -9.92 -2.95 15.51
CA SER A 214 -11.08 -3.34 16.33
C SER A 214 -12.40 -2.77 15.80
N GLY A 215 -12.37 -1.78 14.90
CA GLY A 215 -13.55 -1.01 14.50
C GLY A 215 -13.95 -0.99 13.02
N ASN A 216 -15.06 -0.26 12.77
CA ASN A 216 -15.64 0.13 11.48
C ASN A 216 -14.56 0.67 10.51
N GLU A 217 -14.54 0.19 9.26
CA GLU A 217 -13.59 0.62 8.22
C GLU A 217 -13.49 2.15 8.08
N ILE A 218 -14.59 2.87 8.30
CA ILE A 218 -14.64 4.33 8.25
C ILE A 218 -13.74 4.93 9.34
N LYS A 219 -13.83 4.44 10.58
CA LYS A 219 -12.96 4.88 11.70
C LYS A 219 -11.48 4.67 11.35
N GLN A 220 -11.14 3.51 10.77
CA GLN A 220 -9.76 3.20 10.38
C GLN A 220 -9.23 4.20 9.35
N LYS A 221 -10.04 4.52 8.32
CA LYS A 221 -9.68 5.52 7.29
C LYS A 221 -9.51 6.91 7.89
N MET A 222 -10.39 7.31 8.82
CA MET A 222 -10.32 8.62 9.49
C MET A 222 -9.05 8.77 10.34
N LEU A 223 -8.72 7.76 11.16
CA LEU A 223 -7.49 7.74 11.95
C LEU A 223 -6.25 7.79 11.05
N ARG A 224 -6.28 7.03 9.95
CA ARG A 224 -5.19 7.00 8.98
C ARG A 224 -4.97 8.36 8.31
N ILE A 225 -6.03 9.01 7.85
CA ILE A 225 -5.97 10.36 7.28
C ILE A 225 -5.33 11.33 8.26
N MET A 226 -5.81 11.35 9.52
CA MET A 226 -5.32 12.27 10.53
C MET A 226 -3.83 12.04 10.84
N SER A 227 -3.45 10.80 11.16
CA SER A 227 -2.08 10.44 11.54
C SER A 227 -1.08 10.62 10.40
N GLU A 228 -1.42 10.20 9.18
CA GLU A 228 -0.52 10.35 8.02
C GLU A 228 -0.34 11.82 7.65
N SER A 229 -1.43 12.59 7.60
CA SER A 229 -1.35 14.00 7.20
C SER A 229 -0.57 14.84 8.20
N LEU A 230 -0.71 14.57 9.51
CA LEU A 230 0.09 15.21 10.54
C LEU A 230 1.57 14.81 10.47
N ALA A 231 1.86 13.55 10.16
CA ALA A 231 3.24 13.10 10.00
C ALA A 231 3.92 13.69 8.76
N ILE A 232 3.17 13.89 7.67
CA ILE A 232 3.63 14.57 6.45
C ILE A 232 3.93 16.04 6.76
N ALA A 233 2.94 16.77 7.31
CA ALA A 233 3.08 18.20 7.57
C ALA A 233 4.03 18.54 8.74
N GLY A 234 4.20 17.61 9.68
CA GLY A 234 5.01 17.77 10.89
C GLY A 234 4.33 18.50 12.04
N SER A 235 3.31 19.34 11.78
CA SER A 235 2.50 19.96 12.83
C SER A 235 1.09 20.31 12.35
N TYR A 236 0.19 20.59 13.29
CA TYR A 236 -1.15 21.11 12.99
C TYR A 236 -1.10 22.42 12.18
N ASN A 237 -0.22 23.36 12.55
CA ASN A 237 -0.14 24.67 11.89
C ASN A 237 0.32 24.52 10.44
N GLU A 238 1.31 23.67 10.20
CA GLU A 238 1.80 23.41 8.84
C GLU A 238 0.75 22.64 8.01
N LEU A 239 0.03 21.69 8.63
CA LEU A 239 -1.06 20.99 7.95
C LEU A 239 -2.17 21.97 7.53
N GLN A 240 -2.53 22.90 8.41
CA GLN A 240 -3.52 23.92 8.12
C GLN A 240 -3.09 24.80 6.93
N LYS A 241 -1.84 25.29 6.91
CA LYS A 241 -1.28 26.07 5.80
C LYS A 241 -1.30 25.30 4.47
N LEU A 242 -0.89 24.03 4.48
CA LEU A 242 -0.93 23.18 3.28
C LEU A 242 -2.35 23.06 2.73
N VAL A 243 -3.33 22.78 3.59
CA VAL A 243 -4.74 22.65 3.18
C VAL A 243 -5.30 23.97 2.63
N GLU A 244 -4.96 25.11 3.24
CA GLU A 244 -5.37 26.44 2.78
C GLU A 244 -4.75 26.80 1.42
N SER A 245 -3.52 26.35 1.15
CA SER A 245 -2.83 26.55 -0.13
C SER A 245 -3.36 25.67 -1.28
N SER A 246 -4.25 24.70 -1.01
CA SER A 246 -4.70 23.71 -1.99
C SER A 246 -5.61 24.24 -3.09
N LYS A 247 -6.24 25.41 -2.93
CA LYS A 247 -7.33 25.83 -3.82
C LYS A 247 -6.90 25.85 -5.30
N GLY A 248 -7.62 25.07 -6.12
CA GLY A 248 -7.45 25.02 -7.57
C GLY A 248 -6.26 24.21 -8.08
N LYS A 249 -5.39 23.71 -7.20
CA LYS A 249 -4.16 23.01 -7.58
C LYS A 249 -4.41 21.59 -8.09
N THR A 250 -3.59 21.12 -9.01
CA THR A 250 -3.49 19.72 -9.44
C THR A 250 -2.03 19.28 -9.43
N ILE A 251 -1.78 17.99 -9.62
CA ILE A 251 -0.41 17.48 -9.67
C ILE A 251 0.42 18.12 -10.80
N PHE A 252 -0.22 18.57 -11.89
CA PHE A 252 0.43 19.24 -13.02
C PHE A 252 0.91 20.66 -12.73
N ASP A 253 0.51 21.26 -11.60
CA ASP A 253 0.98 22.58 -11.18
C ASP A 253 2.36 22.56 -10.50
N PHE A 254 2.94 21.38 -10.27
CA PHE A 254 4.15 21.19 -9.48
C PHE A 254 5.31 20.63 -10.32
N ASP A 255 6.53 20.97 -9.91
CA ASP A 255 7.77 20.33 -10.38
C ASP A 255 8.28 19.41 -9.26
N LEU A 256 8.30 18.10 -9.55
CA LEU A 256 8.68 17.06 -8.61
C LEU A 256 10.19 16.74 -8.67
N ARG A 257 10.96 17.36 -9.57
CA ARG A 257 12.39 17.11 -9.68
C ARG A 257 13.13 17.55 -8.42
N GLY A 258 14.02 16.68 -7.96
CA GLY A 258 14.89 16.95 -6.80
C GLY A 258 14.13 17.11 -5.48
N LYS A 259 12.81 16.84 -5.46
CA LYS A 259 12.00 16.92 -4.24
C LYS A 259 12.31 15.75 -3.31
N THR A 260 12.41 16.06 -2.03
CA THR A 260 12.51 15.05 -0.98
C THR A 260 11.19 14.27 -0.85
N ASP A 261 11.23 13.06 -0.28
CA ASP A 261 10.02 12.25 -0.03
C ASP A 261 8.97 13.01 0.80
N LYS A 262 9.40 13.88 1.73
CA LYS A 262 8.50 14.73 2.50
C LYS A 262 7.79 15.75 1.61
N GLU A 263 8.53 16.49 0.79
CA GLU A 263 7.96 17.50 -0.12
C GLU A 263 7.00 16.86 -1.13
N LEU A 264 7.34 15.69 -1.67
CA LEU A 264 6.46 14.94 -2.57
C LEU A 264 5.13 14.61 -1.89
N LYS A 265 5.16 14.13 -0.65
CA LYS A 265 3.96 13.81 0.13
C LYS A 265 3.14 15.05 0.49
N GLU A 266 3.78 16.17 0.79
CA GLU A 266 3.10 17.46 1.01
C GLU A 266 2.37 17.91 -0.27
N ILE A 267 3.02 17.82 -1.43
CA ILE A 267 2.41 18.14 -2.74
C ILE A 267 1.22 17.21 -3.02
N ILE A 268 1.37 15.90 -2.80
CA ILE A 268 0.27 14.95 -2.96
C ILE A 268 -0.88 15.33 -2.02
N LEU A 269 -0.63 15.64 -0.75
CA LEU A 269 -1.67 16.01 0.19
C LEU A 269 -2.42 17.29 -0.23
N VAL A 270 -1.68 18.29 -0.72
CA VAL A 270 -2.24 19.55 -1.25
C VAL A 270 -3.16 19.24 -2.42
N THR A 271 -2.67 18.51 -3.42
CA THR A 271 -3.44 18.19 -4.64
C THR A 271 -4.65 17.31 -4.37
N LEU A 272 -4.55 16.36 -3.43
CA LEU A 272 -5.69 15.57 -2.99
C LEU A 272 -6.76 16.43 -2.34
N CYS A 273 -6.37 17.37 -1.47
CA CYS A 273 -7.31 18.31 -0.89
C CYS A 273 -8.05 19.09 -1.99
N SER A 274 -7.36 19.51 -3.05
CA SER A 274 -7.93 20.28 -4.16
C SER A 274 -9.03 19.57 -4.96
N LEU A 275 -9.14 18.25 -4.89
CA LEU A 275 -10.11 17.45 -5.66
C LEU A 275 -11.58 17.75 -5.31
N MET A 276 -11.85 18.28 -4.12
CA MET A 276 -13.20 18.67 -3.70
C MET A 276 -13.13 19.93 -2.85
N PRO A 277 -14.08 20.88 -2.96
CA PRO A 277 -14.18 21.98 -2.00
C PRO A 277 -14.48 21.46 -0.58
N LYS A 278 -14.38 22.34 0.41
CA LYS A 278 -14.91 22.04 1.75
C LYS A 278 -16.40 21.76 1.62
N THR A 279 -16.87 20.69 2.23
CA THR A 279 -18.28 20.29 2.23
C THR A 279 -18.65 19.83 3.62
N ASP A 280 -19.73 20.38 4.15
CA ASP A 280 -20.33 19.93 5.40
C ASP A 280 -21.21 18.72 5.07
N CYS A 281 -21.03 17.61 5.80
CA CYS A 281 -21.88 16.44 5.62
C CYS A 281 -22.07 15.73 6.96
N GLY A 282 -23.16 14.97 7.10
CA GLY A 282 -23.60 14.38 8.38
C GLY A 282 -22.66 13.37 9.04
N VAL A 283 -21.42 13.20 8.57
CA VAL A 283 -20.40 12.34 9.20
C VAL A 283 -19.68 13.02 10.36
N GLU A 284 -19.84 14.33 10.56
CA GLU A 284 -19.19 15.10 11.63
C GLU A 284 -19.56 14.59 13.03
N GLY A 285 -20.84 14.26 13.24
CA GLY A 285 -21.31 13.66 14.50
C GLY A 285 -20.71 12.27 14.76
N TYR A 286 -20.54 11.47 13.70
CA TYR A 286 -19.87 10.16 13.80
C TYR A 286 -18.38 10.34 14.12
N LEU A 287 -17.70 11.25 13.45
CA LEU A 287 -16.28 11.51 13.63
C LEU A 287 -15.99 12.05 15.04
N THR A 288 -16.78 13.00 15.54
CA THR A 288 -16.61 13.58 16.88
C THR A 288 -16.94 12.62 18.02
N SER A 289 -17.84 11.66 17.81
CA SER A 289 -18.13 10.60 18.80
C SER A 289 -17.12 9.46 18.76
N THR A 290 -16.42 9.27 17.64
CA THR A 290 -15.56 8.10 17.40
C THR A 290 -14.06 8.40 17.56
N MET A 291 -13.65 9.66 17.40
CA MET A 291 -12.25 10.08 17.47
C MET A 291 -12.01 11.03 18.65
N SER A 292 -10.89 10.83 19.34
CA SER A 292 -10.37 11.81 20.30
C SER A 292 -9.70 12.96 19.54
N LEU A 293 -10.42 14.08 19.42
CA LEU A 293 -9.96 15.28 18.74
C LEU A 293 -9.62 16.39 19.75
N PRO A 294 -8.69 17.31 19.41
CA PRO A 294 -8.42 18.48 20.23
C PRO A 294 -9.65 19.38 20.31
N ASP A 295 -9.73 20.23 21.34
CA ASP A 295 -10.82 21.18 21.52
C ASP A 295 -10.67 22.46 20.66
N GLY A 296 -11.75 23.25 20.62
CA GLY A 296 -11.75 24.59 20.04
C GLY A 296 -11.56 24.61 18.51
N PRO A 297 -10.93 25.66 17.94
CA PRO A 297 -10.76 25.82 16.49
C PRO A 297 -10.06 24.64 15.80
N ARG A 298 -9.13 23.99 16.52
CA ARG A 298 -8.42 22.80 16.00
C ARG A 298 -9.39 21.64 15.74
N ARG A 299 -10.41 21.47 16.60
CA ARG A 299 -11.47 20.48 16.41
C ARG A 299 -12.14 20.67 15.05
N ASN A 300 -12.59 21.90 14.80
CA ASN A 300 -13.36 22.25 13.60
C ASN A 300 -12.53 22.03 12.33
N PHE A 301 -11.24 22.36 12.38
CA PHE A 301 -10.31 22.07 11.29
C PHE A 301 -10.23 20.56 11.01
N PHE A 302 -9.92 19.73 12.01
CA PHE A 302 -9.78 18.29 11.81
C PHE A 302 -11.07 17.63 11.35
N VAL A 303 -12.21 18.02 11.93
CA VAL A 303 -13.54 17.54 11.51
C VAL A 303 -13.76 17.82 10.03
N SER A 304 -13.54 19.05 9.60
CA SER A 304 -13.73 19.45 8.20
C SER A 304 -12.72 18.76 7.27
N PHE A 305 -11.45 18.72 7.65
CA PHE A 305 -10.36 18.14 6.87
C PHE A 305 -10.53 16.64 6.65
N ILE A 306 -10.79 15.87 7.71
CA ILE A 306 -10.95 14.42 7.62
C ILE A 306 -12.23 14.09 6.85
N THR A 307 -13.32 14.81 7.10
CA THR A 307 -14.58 14.65 6.35
C THR A 307 -14.36 14.84 4.86
N ARG A 308 -13.66 15.92 4.46
CA ARG A 308 -13.31 16.21 3.07
C ARG A 308 -12.53 15.05 2.44
N LEU A 309 -11.47 14.56 3.08
CA LEU A 309 -10.66 13.46 2.52
C LEU A 309 -11.38 12.12 2.48
N ILE A 310 -12.28 11.83 3.44
CA ILE A 310 -13.14 10.64 3.37
C ILE A 310 -14.08 10.71 2.16
N LEU A 311 -14.73 11.86 1.93
CA LEU A 311 -15.59 12.04 0.76
C LEU A 311 -14.80 11.95 -0.55
N ILE A 312 -13.58 12.51 -0.58
CA ILE A 312 -12.68 12.39 -1.74
C ILE A 312 -12.35 10.92 -1.97
N TYR A 313 -12.01 10.16 -0.93
CA TYR A 313 -11.76 8.72 -1.04
C TYR A 313 -12.99 7.94 -1.52
N MET A 314 -14.21 8.32 -1.11
CA MET A 314 -15.42 7.64 -1.61
C MET A 314 -15.65 7.82 -3.12
N ARG A 315 -15.17 8.92 -3.70
CA ARG A 315 -15.35 9.26 -5.12
C ARG A 315 -14.15 8.91 -6.00
N ASN A 316 -12.94 9.10 -5.49
CA ASN A 316 -11.67 8.98 -6.21
C ASN A 316 -10.77 7.86 -5.66
N GLY A 317 -11.16 7.24 -4.55
CA GLY A 317 -10.39 6.17 -3.93
C GLY A 317 -10.28 4.98 -4.86
N THR A 318 -9.06 4.59 -5.14
CA THR A 318 -8.78 3.44 -5.98
C THR A 318 -8.72 2.19 -5.11
N LYS A 319 -9.56 1.20 -5.40
CA LYS A 319 -9.65 -0.04 -4.61
C LYS A 319 -8.57 -1.03 -5.06
N LEU A 320 -7.78 -1.54 -4.13
CA LEU A 320 -6.83 -2.62 -4.42
C LEU A 320 -7.62 -3.92 -4.70
N PRO A 321 -7.48 -4.53 -5.88
CA PRO A 321 -8.17 -5.78 -6.20
C PRO A 321 -7.69 -6.89 -5.26
N GLY A 322 -8.62 -7.69 -4.74
CA GLY A 322 -8.26 -8.86 -3.93
C GLY A 322 -7.95 -10.08 -4.80
N LYS A 323 -6.91 -10.85 -4.45
CA LYS A 323 -6.66 -12.14 -5.11
C LYS A 323 -7.83 -13.09 -4.80
N GLY A 324 -8.54 -13.52 -5.83
CA GLY A 324 -9.60 -14.53 -5.72
C GLY A 324 -10.88 -14.09 -4.99
N THR A 325 -11.04 -12.80 -4.67
CA THR A 325 -12.27 -12.30 -4.01
C THR A 325 -12.84 -11.07 -4.70
N ASN A 326 -14.16 -10.87 -4.62
CA ASN A 326 -14.84 -9.67 -5.12
C ASN A 326 -14.70 -8.45 -4.17
N LEU A 327 -13.92 -8.58 -3.08
CA LEU A 327 -13.79 -7.57 -2.04
C LEU A 327 -12.38 -6.95 -2.07
N PRO A 328 -12.23 -5.64 -1.87
CA PRO A 328 -10.95 -4.98 -1.99
C PRO A 328 -9.98 -5.32 -0.85
N GLU A 329 -8.70 -5.47 -1.21
CA GLU A 329 -7.57 -5.69 -0.29
C GLU A 329 -7.06 -4.39 0.35
N GLY A 330 -7.67 -3.26 0.02
CA GLY A 330 -7.35 -1.94 0.57
C GLY A 330 -7.77 -0.85 -0.40
N GLY A 331 -7.26 0.34 -0.20
CA GLY A 331 -7.43 1.42 -1.16
C GLY A 331 -6.32 2.44 -1.12
N LEU A 332 -6.20 3.17 -2.21
CA LEU A 332 -5.21 4.21 -2.42
C LEU A 332 -5.92 5.51 -2.77
N LEU A 333 -5.35 6.65 -2.38
CA LEU A 333 -5.74 7.94 -2.91
C LEU A 333 -4.58 8.54 -3.69
N LEU A 334 -4.85 8.85 -4.95
CA LEU A 334 -3.84 9.08 -5.99
C LEU A 334 -4.27 10.28 -6.84
N PRO A 335 -3.56 11.42 -6.77
CA PRO A 335 -3.98 12.65 -7.44
C PRO A 335 -4.00 12.56 -8.96
N PHE A 336 -3.07 11.83 -9.60
CA PHE A 336 -3.07 11.68 -11.06
C PHE A 336 -4.17 10.73 -11.54
N VAL A 337 -4.33 9.54 -10.92
CA VAL A 337 -5.48 8.64 -11.21
C VAL A 337 -6.82 9.38 -11.10
N ALA A 338 -6.97 10.25 -10.09
CA ALA A 338 -8.21 11.02 -9.87
C ALA A 338 -8.54 12.03 -11.00
N LEU A 339 -7.59 12.34 -11.89
CA LEU A 339 -7.80 13.22 -13.05
C LEU A 339 -8.09 12.46 -14.34
N VAL A 340 -8.01 11.11 -14.32
CA VAL A 340 -8.28 10.29 -15.50
C VAL A 340 -9.74 9.90 -15.53
N ASN A 341 -10.44 10.32 -16.57
CA ASN A 341 -11.88 10.13 -16.70
C ASN A 341 -12.29 8.69 -16.99
N HIS A 342 -13.57 8.45 -16.80
CA HIS A 342 -14.20 7.17 -17.06
C HIS A 342 -14.58 6.98 -18.54
N SER A 343 -14.32 5.77 -19.05
CA SER A 343 -15.06 5.19 -20.17
C SER A 343 -15.46 3.75 -19.86
N CYS A 344 -16.65 3.33 -20.31
CA CYS A 344 -17.05 1.91 -20.29
C CYS A 344 -16.20 1.05 -21.24
N ASP A 345 -15.66 1.66 -22.29
CA ASP A 345 -14.67 1.11 -23.21
C ASP A 345 -13.35 1.89 -23.01
N PRO A 346 -12.56 1.60 -21.95
CA PRO A 346 -11.35 2.35 -21.64
C PRO A 346 -10.24 2.08 -22.65
N ASN A 347 -9.24 2.96 -22.71
CA ASN A 347 -8.00 2.72 -23.46
C ASN A 347 -6.79 2.47 -22.55
N ILE A 348 -6.97 2.64 -21.24
CA ILE A 348 -5.98 2.31 -20.20
C ILE A 348 -6.51 1.25 -19.25
N TYR A 349 -5.64 0.33 -18.86
CA TYR A 349 -5.81 -0.58 -17.74
C TYR A 349 -4.84 -0.21 -16.61
N VAL A 350 -5.34 -0.15 -15.37
CA VAL A 350 -4.53 0.16 -14.18
C VAL A 350 -4.25 -1.12 -13.41
N THR A 351 -2.98 -1.51 -13.36
CA THR A 351 -2.50 -2.65 -12.56
C THR A 351 -1.94 -2.15 -11.24
N PHE A 352 -2.16 -2.92 -10.17
CA PHE A 352 -1.64 -2.60 -8.84
C PHE A 352 -0.46 -3.48 -8.52
N VAL A 353 0.66 -2.84 -8.23
CA VAL A 353 1.88 -3.50 -7.78
C VAL A 353 2.24 -2.87 -6.45
N ASP A 354 1.99 -3.62 -5.37
CA ASP A 354 2.09 -3.13 -4.00
C ASP A 354 1.28 -1.85 -3.75
N ASN A 355 1.94 -0.71 -3.57
CA ASN A 355 1.35 0.60 -3.28
C ASN A 355 1.44 1.57 -4.47
N LYS A 356 1.71 1.05 -5.66
CA LYS A 356 1.75 1.81 -6.91
C LYS A 356 0.70 1.34 -7.91
N CYS A 357 0.28 2.27 -8.75
CA CYS A 357 -0.58 2.05 -9.91
C CYS A 357 0.22 2.17 -11.20
N VAL A 358 0.19 1.13 -12.02
CA VAL A 358 0.83 1.09 -13.33
C VAL A 358 -0.25 1.24 -14.40
N PHE A 359 -0.14 2.27 -15.23
CA PHE A 359 -1.06 2.57 -16.32
C PHE A 359 -0.53 1.94 -17.59
N THR A 360 -1.25 0.94 -18.10
CA THR A 360 -0.90 0.24 -19.35
C THR A 360 -1.95 0.51 -20.41
N VAL A 361 -1.50 0.89 -21.61
CA VAL A 361 -2.35 1.10 -22.77
C VAL A 361 -2.89 -0.25 -23.25
N ILE A 362 -4.20 -0.39 -23.46
CA ILE A 362 -4.83 -1.66 -23.89
C ILE A 362 -5.35 -1.63 -25.33
N ARG A 363 -5.39 -0.44 -25.95
CA ARG A 363 -5.68 -0.23 -27.36
C ARG A 363 -5.01 1.05 -27.82
N ARG A 364 -4.74 1.16 -29.12
CA ARG A 364 -4.08 2.35 -29.70
C ARG A 364 -4.81 3.63 -29.29
N ILE A 365 -4.03 4.65 -28.91
CA ILE A 365 -4.50 6.00 -28.60
C ILE A 365 -3.81 6.95 -29.56
N ILE A 366 -4.58 7.72 -30.31
CA ILE A 366 -4.03 8.64 -31.30
C ILE A 366 -3.64 9.95 -30.59
N ALA A 367 -2.59 10.61 -31.07
CA ALA A 367 -2.23 11.94 -30.59
C ALA A 367 -3.44 12.90 -30.58
N GLY A 368 -3.63 13.59 -29.46
CA GLY A 368 -4.76 14.47 -29.17
C GLY A 368 -5.92 13.79 -28.45
N GLU A 369 -5.97 12.45 -28.39
CA GLU A 369 -7.01 11.72 -27.68
C GLU A 369 -6.80 11.71 -26.16
N GLN A 370 -7.92 11.61 -25.44
CA GLN A 370 -7.97 11.48 -24.00
C GLN A 370 -7.68 10.03 -23.56
N ILE A 371 -6.97 9.89 -22.46
CA ILE A 371 -6.83 8.60 -21.78
C ILE A 371 -8.02 8.36 -20.85
N PHE A 372 -8.52 7.12 -20.84
CA PHE A 372 -9.68 6.70 -20.08
C PHE A 372 -9.41 5.42 -19.31
N VAL A 373 -9.88 5.39 -18.06
CA VAL A 373 -9.93 4.19 -17.22
C VAL A 373 -11.38 3.76 -17.00
N ASN A 374 -11.58 2.54 -16.50
CA ASN A 374 -12.90 2.11 -16.06
C ASN A 374 -13.04 2.30 -14.53
N TYR A 375 -14.05 3.06 -14.09
CA TYR A 375 -14.32 3.26 -12.65
C TYR A 375 -15.08 2.09 -12.00
N ARG A 376 -15.59 1.17 -12.81
CA ARG A 376 -16.35 -0.01 -12.39
C ARG A 376 -15.52 -1.27 -12.64
N SER A 377 -15.91 -2.34 -11.96
CA SER A 377 -15.39 -3.67 -12.26
C SER A 377 -15.72 -4.01 -13.72
N THR A 378 -14.71 -4.27 -14.53
CA THR A 378 -14.90 -4.91 -15.84
C THR A 378 -15.57 -6.26 -15.59
N PHE A 379 -16.66 -6.55 -16.29
CA PHE A 379 -17.28 -7.86 -16.25
C PHE A 379 -16.19 -8.89 -16.58
N LYS A 380 -15.87 -9.78 -15.65
CA LYS A 380 -15.08 -10.96 -15.97
C LYS A 380 -15.92 -11.77 -16.95
N ILE A 381 -15.57 -11.69 -18.23
CA ILE A 381 -16.04 -12.67 -19.19
C ILE A 381 -15.42 -13.98 -18.71
N ASN A 382 -16.21 -14.84 -18.08
CA ASN A 382 -15.84 -16.22 -17.90
C ASN A 382 -15.73 -16.79 -19.31
N LEU A 383 -14.50 -16.90 -19.80
CA LEU A 383 -14.20 -17.76 -20.94
C LEU A 383 -14.42 -19.19 -20.41
N ASN A 384 -15.62 -19.71 -20.64
CA ASN A 384 -15.95 -21.10 -20.37
C ASN A 384 -15.17 -22.03 -21.29
#